data_AF-A0A967QH45-F1
#
_entry.id   AF-A0A967QH45-F1
#
_cell.length_a   1.000
_cell.length_b   1.000
_cell.length_c   1.000
_cell.angle_alpha   90.00
_cell.angle_beta   90.00
_cell.angle_gamma   90.00
#
_symmetry.space_group_name_H-M   'P 1'
#
loop_
_entity.id
_entity.type
_entity.pdbx_description
1 polymer ?
#
loop_
_entity_poly.entity_id
_entity_poly.type
_entity_poly.pdbx_seq_one_letter_code
_entity_poly.pdbx_strand_id
1 'polypeptide(L)'
;NVFRMVNGHPGLAVTAIADIDDPAGLTYLLKYDSIYGRFPGHVELQEDALFHDGRRVPFLNAREPGDADWDDLGVDIVVQA
;
A
#
# COMPACT_ATOMS: atom_id res chain seq x y z
N ASN A 1 -0.45 5.22 -8.05
CA ASN A 1 -0.55 6.58 -7.46
C ASN A 1 -1.69 6.79 -6.46
N VAL A 2 -2.71 5.93 -6.40
CA VAL A 2 -3.83 6.04 -5.43
C VAL A 2 -3.35 6.20 -3.98
N PHE A 3 -2.36 5.40 -3.54
CA PHE A 3 -1.76 5.53 -2.20
C PHE A 3 -1.33 6.97 -1.89
N ARG A 4 -0.68 7.66 -2.84
CA ARG A 4 -0.24 9.05 -2.68
C ARG A 4 -1.40 10.04 -2.57
N MET A 5 -2.49 9.79 -3.28
CA MET A 5 -3.66 10.67 -3.28
C MET A 5 -4.43 10.59 -1.95
N VAL A 6 -4.50 9.39 -1.34
CA VAL A 6 -5.24 9.19 -0.08
C VAL A 6 -4.38 9.40 1.17
N ASN A 7 -3.06 9.56 1.00
CA ASN A 7 -2.14 9.86 2.10
C ASN A 7 -2.57 11.11 2.88
N GLY A 8 -2.82 10.95 4.19
CA GLY A 8 -3.29 12.03 5.07
C GLY A 8 -4.78 12.39 4.95
N HIS A 9 -5.57 11.63 4.18
CA HIS A 9 -7.01 11.86 4.08
C HIS A 9 -7.72 11.47 5.39
N PRO A 10 -8.57 12.32 5.98
CA PRO A 10 -9.12 12.10 7.33
C PRO A 10 -10.09 10.92 7.43
N GLY A 11 -10.68 10.49 6.32
CA GLY A 11 -11.66 9.39 6.27
C GLY A 11 -11.21 8.17 5.47
N LEU A 12 -9.97 8.13 4.98
CA LEU A 12 -9.47 7.00 4.18
C LEU A 12 -8.09 6.58 4.68
N ALA A 13 -7.86 5.28 4.72
CA ALA A 13 -6.57 4.69 5.06
C ALA A 13 -6.34 3.48 4.16
N VAL A 14 -5.11 3.32 3.67
CA VAL A 14 -4.71 2.08 3.01
C VAL A 14 -4.38 1.06 4.10
N THR A 15 -5.08 -0.06 4.11
CA THR A 15 -4.92 -1.11 5.12
C THR A 15 -4.18 -2.33 4.59
N ALA A 16 -4.23 -2.60 3.28
CA ALA A 16 -3.45 -3.65 2.63
C ALA A 16 -3.11 -3.25 1.19
N ILE A 17 -2.05 -3.84 0.64
CA ILE A 17 -1.66 -3.70 -0.77
C ILE A 17 -1.50 -5.12 -1.32
N ALA A 18 -2.23 -5.47 -2.38
CA ALA A 18 -2.04 -6.74 -3.08
C ALA A 18 -1.24 -6.52 -4.36
N ASP A 19 -0.10 -7.20 -4.47
CA ASP A 19 0.75 -7.20 -5.65
C ASP A 19 1.65 -8.44 -5.63
N ILE A 20 2.02 -8.94 -6.81
CA ILE A 20 2.89 -10.11 -6.97
C ILE A 20 4.38 -9.75 -6.99
N ASP A 21 4.69 -8.47 -7.18
CA ASP A 21 6.06 -7.96 -7.19
C ASP A 21 6.66 -7.88 -5.78
N ASP A 22 7.99 -7.77 -5.73
CA ASP A 22 8.73 -7.74 -4.47
C ASP A 22 8.41 -6.50 -3.62
N PRO A 23 8.08 -6.66 -2.31
CA PRO A 23 7.77 -5.55 -1.40
C PRO A 23 8.85 -4.45 -1.32
N ALA A 24 10.13 -4.78 -1.45
CA ALA A 24 11.19 -3.77 -1.43
C ALA A 24 11.16 -2.93 -2.70
N GLY A 25 10.91 -3.55 -3.86
CA GLY A 25 10.64 -2.87 -5.11
C GLY A 25 9.42 -1.94 -5.03
N LEU A 26 8.28 -2.43 -4.55
CA LEU A 26 7.07 -1.63 -4.37
C LEU A 26 7.28 -0.45 -3.43
N THR A 27 7.96 -0.68 -2.30
CA THR A 27 8.31 0.37 -1.34
C THR A 27 9.22 1.43 -1.98
N TYR A 28 10.19 1.01 -2.80
CA TYR A 28 11.05 1.93 -3.54
C TYR A 28 10.25 2.78 -4.55
N LEU A 29 9.36 2.15 -5.32
CA LEU A 29 8.50 2.84 -6.29
C LEU A 29 7.54 3.83 -5.62
N LEU A 30 7.04 3.51 -4.43
CA LEU A 30 6.25 4.46 -3.66
C LEU A 30 7.11 5.66 -3.22
N LYS A 31 8.33 5.42 -2.72
CA LYS A 31 9.27 6.47 -2.27
C LYS A 31 9.68 7.42 -3.39
N TYR A 32 9.88 6.92 -4.61
CA TYR A 32 10.45 7.67 -5.71
C TYR A 32 9.59 7.59 -6.97
N ASP A 33 8.92 8.70 -7.29
CA ASP A 33 8.14 8.86 -8.53
C ASP A 33 8.83 9.91 -9.43
N SER A 34 9.00 9.62 -10.72
CA SER A 34 9.69 10.52 -11.67
C SER A 34 8.89 11.78 -12.03
N ILE A 35 7.56 11.74 -11.90
CA ILE A 35 6.66 12.86 -12.22
C ILE A 35 6.37 13.68 -10.95
N TYR A 36 6.01 13.00 -9.85
CA TYR A 36 5.59 13.66 -8.60
C TYR A 36 6.72 13.79 -7.58
N GLY A 37 7.91 13.27 -7.86
CA GLY A 37 9.06 13.31 -6.97
C GLY A 37 8.92 12.36 -5.77
N ARG A 38 9.66 12.69 -4.70
CA ARG A 38 9.69 11.87 -3.48
C ARG A 38 8.32 11.82 -2.81
N PHE A 39 8.01 10.70 -2.18
CA PHE A 39 6.82 10.58 -1.33
C PHE A 39 6.93 11.58 -0.15
N PRO A 40 5.87 12.35 0.17
CA PRO A 40 5.94 13.37 1.22
C PRO A 40 5.97 12.78 2.65
N GLY A 41 5.52 11.54 2.84
CA GLY A 41 5.52 10.86 4.13
C GLY A 41 6.74 9.97 4.35
N HIS A 42 6.90 9.49 5.59
CA HIS A 42 7.83 8.40 5.86
C HIS A 42 7.17 7.06 5.52
N VAL A 43 7.90 6.24 4.76
CA VAL A 43 7.52 4.87 4.47
C VAL A 43 8.76 3.98 4.58
N GLU A 44 8.60 2.81 5.19
CA GLU A 44 9.67 1.84 5.38
C GLU A 44 9.14 0.44 5.14
N LEU A 45 9.95 -0.45 4.58
CA LEU A 45 9.60 -1.87 4.51
C LEU A 45 9.99 -2.51 5.84
N GLN A 46 9.03 -3.15 6.50
CA GLN A 46 9.25 -4.00 7.66
C GLN A 46 8.73 -5.39 7.34
N GLU A 47 9.64 -6.34 7.13
CA GLU A 47 9.32 -7.71 6.72
C GLU A 47 8.50 -7.74 5.41
N ASP A 48 7.24 -8.15 5.49
CA ASP A 48 6.27 -8.27 4.41
C ASP A 48 5.24 -7.12 4.40
N ALA A 49 5.53 -6.00 5.06
CA ALA A 49 4.61 -4.89 5.19
C ALA A 49 5.27 -3.52 5.02
N LEU A 50 4.50 -2.58 4.49
CA LEU A 50 4.84 -1.17 4.49
C LEU A 50 4.50 -0.57 5.86
N PHE A 51 5.47 -0.01 6.54
CA PHE A 51 5.26 0.81 7.71
C PHE A 51 5.11 2.27 7.31
N HIS A 52 3.97 2.87 7.63
CA HIS A 52 3.61 4.23 7.24
C HIS A 52 2.69 4.87 8.29
N ASP A 53 3.01 6.09 8.76
CA ASP A 53 2.24 6.83 9.77
C ASP A 53 1.90 6.00 11.04
N GLY A 54 2.87 5.20 11.50
CA GLY A 54 2.70 4.35 12.69
C GLY A 54 1.83 3.11 12.45
N ARG A 55 1.42 2.84 11.20
CA ARG A 55 0.58 1.71 10.82
C ARG A 55 1.37 0.71 9.99
N ARG A 56 1.08 -0.57 10.20
CA ARG A 56 1.55 -1.67 9.36
C ARG A 56 0.52 -1.90 8.26
N VAL A 57 0.96 -1.86 7.00
CA VAL A 57 0.15 -2.12 5.80
C VAL A 57 0.73 -3.37 5.12
N PRO A 58 0.15 -4.57 5.33
CA PRO A 58 0.65 -5.79 4.71
C PRO A 58 0.66 -5.73 3.19
N PHE A 59 1.73 -6.30 2.61
CA PHE A 59 1.76 -6.69 1.20
C PHE A 59 1.21 -8.11 1.08
N LEU A 60 0.25 -8.30 0.19
CA LEU A 60 -0.37 -9.58 -0.10
C LEU A 60 0.09 -10.05 -1.48
N ASN A 61 0.62 -11.27 -1.56
CA ASN A 61 0.93 -11.89 -2.85
C ASN A 61 -0.35 -12.51 -3.43
N ALA A 62 -1.24 -11.64 -3.91
CA ALA A 62 -2.51 -11.99 -4.52
C ALA A 62 -2.53 -11.47 -5.95
N ARG A 63 -2.81 -12.35 -6.92
CA ARG A 63 -2.79 -12.00 -8.34
C ARG A 63 -4.16 -11.52 -8.79
N GLU A 64 -5.20 -12.23 -8.37
CA GLU A 64 -6.58 -11.91 -8.68
C GLU A 64 -7.27 -11.31 -7.45
N PRO A 65 -8.28 -10.44 -7.62
CA PRO A 65 -9.01 -9.85 -6.50
C PRO A 65 -9.63 -10.88 -5.54
N GLY A 66 -9.94 -12.09 -6.02
CA GLY A 66 -10.50 -13.17 -5.19
C GLY A 66 -9.47 -13.97 -4.38
N ASP A 67 -8.17 -13.72 -4.56
CA ASP A 67 -7.11 -14.49 -3.87
C ASP A 67 -6.89 -14.01 -2.42
N ALA A 68 -7.33 -12.79 -2.08
CA ALA A 68 -7.16 -12.20 -0.75
C ALA A 68 -8.48 -12.21 0.04
N ASP A 69 -8.37 -12.50 1.33
CA ASP A 69 -9.48 -12.41 2.27
C ASP A 69 -9.62 -10.98 2.80
N TRP A 70 -10.39 -10.18 2.07
CA TRP A 70 -10.59 -8.76 2.39
C TRP A 70 -11.41 -8.53 3.65
N ASP A 71 -12.32 -9.46 3.96
CA ASP A 71 -13.21 -9.37 5.12
C ASP A 71 -12.38 -9.53 6.41
N ASP A 72 -11.46 -10.50 6.45
CA ASP A 72 -10.53 -10.69 7.57
C ASP A 72 -9.59 -9.49 7.78
N LEU A 73 -9.30 -8.75 6.72
CA LEU A 73 -8.47 -7.53 6.75
C LEU A 73 -9.27 -6.25 7.06
N GLY A 74 -10.60 -6.35 7.20
CA GLY A 74 -11.48 -5.21 7.46
C GLY A 74 -11.48 -4.16 6.34
N VAL A 75 -11.36 -4.60 5.09
CA VAL A 75 -11.33 -3.71 3.92
C VAL A 75 -12.76 -3.35 3.50
N ASP A 76 -13.10 -2.06 3.55
CA ASP A 76 -14.40 -1.58 3.09
C ASP A 76 -14.48 -1.40 1.56
N ILE A 77 -13.34 -1.05 0.94
CA ILE A 77 -13.25 -0.68 -0.48
C ILE A 77 -11.97 -1.25 -1.08
N VAL A 78 -12.11 -2.03 -2.15
CA VAL A 78 -10.99 -2.47 -2.99
C VAL A 78 -10.88 -1.55 -4.21
N VAL A 79 -9.67 -1.07 -4.47
CA VAL A 79 -9.35 -0.31 -5.69
C VAL A 79 -8.49 -1.19 -6.60
N GLN A 80 -9.03 -1.56 -7.76
CA GLN A 80 -8.30 -2.31 -8.79
C GLN A 80 -7.71 -1.32 -9.82
N ALA A 81 -6.39 -1.36 -10.01
CA ALA A 81 -5.64 -0.40 -10.83
C ALA A 81 -4.43 -1.04 -11.51
#